data_AF-A0A8F2VZ23-F1
#
_entry.id   AF-A0A8F2VZ23-F1
#
_cell.length_a   1.000
_cell.length_b   1.000
_cell.length_c   1.000
_cell.angle_alpha   90.00
_cell.angle_beta   90.00
_cell.angle_gamma   90.00
#
_symmetry.space_group_name_H-M   'P 1'
#
loop_
_entity.id
_entity.type
_entity.pdbx_description
1 polymer ?
#
loop_
_entity_poly.entity_id
_entity_poly.type
_entity_poly.pdbx_seq_one_letter_code
_entity_poly.pdbx_strand_id
1 'polypeptide(L)'
;MLRANVRAPVRSLYTSVLESDINITRNGKVNIASGPGGRSSRTGYTATVFGASGFLGRYLTSKLARHGTTTVVPFRDDLKKRFLKVTGDLGVVNFVEFDGRNLQSIAESVQHSDIVFNCIGADYNTKNFSMADVNIELTRRITEAVKEAGNPRYVYVSSYNANPASDSVFYATKGIAEQVVRDILPDSTIARPAPMFGREDNLLNYLGPKLKMWTPNRNEKEIYPVHVLDVAHALERIGFDDSTVGQTFELYGPEKLTFREIREMIHGITQDFSQVGPFSYSFADYKIPLAVAKFVAQMKQFLYWKQTNPDQIQRHLINQVIDPNAKTFADLGIDKRDQLADVLFSYVRHWRHPLIAQQGAPSKKELARLREIVEVLGHLFEPCPVLCDFVIDNVLNEPVDSYTALIENTRKKLLAFLIQEESKSTVSSDIAHIISAHPRLGPSKDKLSSHSSSEQKSLAGSEEEARKLAELNARYEKTFPGLRYVVFVNGRSRETIMKNMIERIERNDIGAERKEAFNAMCDIALDRARKLGAKL
;
A
#
# COMPACT_ATOMS: atom_id res chain seq x y z
N MET A 1 -49.48 -11.07 -32.09
CA MET A 1 -48.01 -10.93 -31.97
C MET A 1 -47.69 -10.23 -30.66
N LEU A 2 -47.42 -11.01 -29.61
CA LEU A 2 -47.02 -10.52 -28.29
C LEU A 2 -45.57 -10.04 -28.37
N ARG A 3 -45.33 -8.74 -28.24
CA ARG A 3 -43.98 -8.20 -27.99
C ARG A 3 -43.59 -8.62 -26.57
N ALA A 4 -42.61 -9.51 -26.48
CA ALA A 4 -41.96 -9.86 -25.23
C ALA A 4 -41.37 -8.58 -24.63
N ASN A 5 -41.95 -8.10 -23.53
CA ASN A 5 -41.32 -7.13 -22.65
C ASN A 5 -40.05 -7.79 -22.11
N VAL A 6 -38.91 -7.52 -22.75
CA VAL A 6 -37.60 -7.76 -22.16
C VAL A 6 -37.49 -6.79 -20.99
N ARG A 7 -37.95 -7.23 -19.81
CA ARG A 7 -37.63 -6.56 -18.55
C ARG A 7 -36.10 -6.48 -18.52
N ALA A 8 -35.57 -5.26 -18.42
CA ALA A 8 -34.17 -5.07 -18.04
C ALA A 8 -33.88 -5.99 -16.85
N PRO A 9 -32.73 -6.68 -16.79
CA PRO A 9 -32.41 -7.52 -15.66
C PRO A 9 -32.52 -6.65 -14.42
N VAL A 10 -33.51 -6.93 -13.58
CA VAL A 10 -33.57 -6.36 -12.24
C VAL A 10 -32.22 -6.73 -11.65
N ARG A 11 -31.38 -5.72 -11.36
CA ARG A 11 -30.14 -5.95 -10.61
C ARG A 11 -30.55 -6.69 -9.35
N SER A 12 -30.39 -8.01 -9.33
CA SER A 12 -30.36 -8.73 -8.09
C SER A 12 -29.16 -8.15 -7.35
N LEU A 13 -29.42 -7.28 -6.37
CA LEU A 13 -28.41 -6.72 -5.47
C LEU A 13 -27.80 -7.80 -4.56
N TYR A 14 -28.23 -9.05 -4.73
CA TYR A 14 -27.85 -10.21 -3.94
C TYR A 14 -27.17 -11.21 -4.86
N THR A 15 -25.84 -11.16 -4.89
CA THR A 15 -25.01 -12.25 -5.43
C THR A 15 -24.93 -13.32 -4.35
N SER A 16 -25.40 -14.53 -4.66
CA SER A 16 -25.10 -15.71 -3.84
C SER A 16 -23.58 -15.92 -3.85
N VAL A 17 -22.99 -16.15 -2.68
CA VAL A 17 -21.53 -16.43 -2.57
C VAL A 17 -21.22 -17.86 -3.02
N LEU A 18 -22.20 -18.75 -2.85
CA LEU A 18 -22.12 -20.15 -3.24
C LEU A 18 -22.54 -20.31 -4.71
N GLU A 19 -21.86 -21.23 -5.40
CA GLU A 19 -22.16 -21.58 -6.80
C GLU A 19 -23.38 -22.49 -6.93
N SER A 20 -23.64 -23.33 -5.91
CA SER A 20 -24.77 -24.24 -5.85
C SER A 20 -25.58 -24.08 -4.57
N ASP A 21 -26.86 -24.42 -4.64
CA ASP A 21 -27.76 -24.41 -3.48
C ASP A 21 -27.47 -25.57 -2.51
N ILE A 22 -26.91 -26.67 -3.02
CA ILE A 22 -26.50 -27.83 -2.22
C ILE A 22 -24.98 -27.85 -2.22
N ASN A 23 -24.39 -27.81 -1.02
CA ASN A 23 -22.95 -27.92 -0.84
C ASN A 23 -22.66 -29.03 0.17
N ILE A 24 -21.68 -29.87 -0.13
CA ILE A 24 -21.30 -30.97 0.74
C ILE A 24 -19.94 -30.62 1.33
N THR A 25 -19.90 -30.45 2.65
CA THR A 25 -18.63 -30.25 3.35
C THR A 25 -17.77 -31.51 3.27
N ARG A 26 -16.46 -31.36 3.49
CA ARG A 26 -15.51 -32.48 3.50
C ARG A 26 -15.90 -33.64 4.44
N ASN A 27 -16.62 -33.34 5.52
CA ASN A 27 -17.10 -34.36 6.48
C ASN A 27 -18.38 -35.08 6.02
N GLY A 28 -18.87 -34.78 4.81
CA GLY A 28 -20.11 -35.35 4.27
C GLY A 28 -21.39 -34.66 4.74
N LYS A 29 -21.30 -33.60 5.56
CA LYS A 29 -22.48 -32.81 5.97
C LYS A 29 -22.97 -32.00 4.77
N VAL A 30 -24.25 -32.18 4.44
CA VAL A 30 -24.95 -31.47 3.38
C VAL A 30 -25.50 -30.16 3.92
N ASN A 31 -25.00 -29.04 3.40
CA ASN A 31 -25.47 -27.70 3.70
C ASN A 31 -26.34 -27.20 2.54
N ILE A 32 -27.56 -26.80 2.86
CA ILE A 32 -28.53 -26.30 1.89
C ILE A 32 -28.64 -24.79 2.06
N ALA A 33 -28.31 -24.07 0.99
CA ALA A 33 -28.56 -22.65 0.89
C ALA A 33 -30.05 -22.40 0.62
N SER A 34 -30.60 -21.36 1.25
CA SER A 34 -32.00 -20.99 1.15
C SER A 34 -32.13 -19.49 0.97
N GLY A 35 -32.91 -19.07 -0.03
CA GLY A 35 -33.17 -17.68 -0.36
C GLY A 35 -32.26 -17.14 -1.48
N PRO A 36 -32.59 -15.95 -2.03
CA PRO A 36 -31.93 -15.38 -3.21
C PRO A 36 -30.51 -14.82 -2.95
N GLY A 37 -29.88 -15.17 -1.82
CA GLY A 37 -28.66 -14.53 -1.31
C GLY A 37 -28.95 -13.26 -0.49
N GLY A 38 -27.96 -12.78 0.27
CA GLY A 38 -28.10 -11.56 1.08
C GLY A 38 -28.46 -11.80 2.55
N ARG A 39 -28.87 -10.71 3.23
CA ARG A 39 -28.86 -10.62 4.71
C ARG A 39 -29.79 -11.62 5.41
N SER A 40 -30.98 -11.84 4.87
CA SER A 40 -32.01 -12.73 5.43
C SER A 40 -32.04 -14.10 4.76
N SER A 41 -31.14 -14.34 3.80
CA SER A 41 -30.94 -15.67 3.22
C SER A 41 -30.13 -16.53 4.20
N ARG A 42 -29.96 -17.82 3.90
CA ARG A 42 -29.12 -18.73 4.67
C ARG A 42 -28.20 -19.48 3.72
N THR A 43 -26.91 -19.55 4.05
CA THR A 43 -25.95 -20.38 3.29
C THR A 43 -25.95 -21.84 3.75
N GLY A 44 -26.54 -22.13 4.91
CA GLY A 44 -26.47 -23.44 5.57
C GLY A 44 -25.18 -23.68 6.35
N TYR A 45 -24.15 -22.84 6.12
CA TYR A 45 -22.88 -22.93 6.84
C TYR A 45 -22.94 -22.23 8.20
N THR A 46 -22.19 -22.81 9.15
CA THR A 46 -21.89 -22.19 10.44
C THR A 46 -20.40 -21.89 10.54
N ALA A 47 -20.04 -20.63 10.82
CA ALA A 47 -18.64 -20.19 10.89
C ALA A 47 -18.29 -19.63 12.28
N THR A 48 -17.22 -20.13 12.91
CA THR A 48 -16.66 -19.51 14.12
C THR A 48 -15.56 -18.53 13.74
N VAL A 49 -15.64 -17.28 14.20
CA VAL A 49 -14.61 -16.27 13.95
C VAL A 49 -13.97 -15.84 15.27
N PHE A 50 -12.83 -16.46 15.59
CA PHE A 50 -11.99 -16.01 16.70
C PHE A 50 -11.35 -14.67 16.34
N GLY A 51 -11.43 -13.69 17.26
CA GLY A 51 -10.92 -12.33 17.01
C GLY A 51 -11.87 -11.43 16.21
N ALA A 52 -13.16 -11.77 16.11
CA ALA A 52 -14.17 -10.97 15.41
C ALA A 52 -14.30 -9.52 15.92
N SER A 53 -14.01 -9.27 17.20
CA SER A 53 -14.03 -7.92 17.78
C SER A 53 -12.87 -7.01 17.32
N GLY A 54 -11.87 -7.59 16.66
CA GLY A 54 -10.69 -6.90 16.15
C GLY A 54 -10.93 -6.12 14.85
N PHE A 55 -9.84 -5.67 14.25
CA PHE A 55 -9.85 -4.89 13.00
C PHE A 55 -10.25 -5.75 11.79
N LEU A 56 -9.58 -6.86 11.52
CA LEU A 56 -9.94 -7.73 10.38
C LEU A 56 -11.24 -8.52 10.64
N GLY A 57 -11.36 -9.07 11.85
CA GLY A 57 -12.47 -9.94 12.23
C GLY A 57 -13.85 -9.30 12.04
N ARG A 58 -13.99 -7.99 12.27
CA ARG A 58 -15.28 -7.30 12.08
C ARG A 58 -15.75 -7.30 10.64
N TYR A 59 -14.82 -7.11 9.69
CA TYR A 59 -15.16 -7.05 8.27
C TYR A 59 -15.49 -8.45 7.77
N LEU A 60 -14.74 -9.47 8.20
CA LEU A 60 -15.04 -10.87 7.89
C LEU A 60 -16.41 -11.28 8.44
N THR A 61 -16.68 -11.07 9.73
CA THR A 61 -17.97 -11.38 10.35
C THR A 61 -19.11 -10.62 9.68
N SER A 62 -18.93 -9.33 9.39
CA SER A 62 -19.96 -8.54 8.70
C SER A 62 -20.25 -9.07 7.30
N LYS A 63 -19.25 -9.66 6.63
CA LYS A 63 -19.42 -10.19 5.27
C LYS A 63 -20.15 -11.53 5.29
N LEU A 64 -19.70 -12.47 6.14
CA LEU A 64 -20.37 -13.75 6.38
C LEU A 64 -21.84 -13.55 6.79
N ALA A 65 -22.08 -12.63 7.73
CA ALA A 65 -23.43 -12.32 8.20
C ALA A 65 -24.30 -11.62 7.14
N ARG A 66 -23.70 -10.82 6.24
CA ARG A 66 -24.41 -10.19 5.12
C ARG A 66 -24.90 -11.21 4.09
N HIS A 67 -24.26 -12.37 4.00
CA HIS A 67 -24.69 -13.47 3.13
C HIS A 67 -25.59 -14.48 3.84
N GLY A 68 -25.88 -14.28 5.13
CA GLY A 68 -26.75 -15.17 5.89
C GLY A 68 -26.04 -16.39 6.49
N THR A 69 -24.71 -16.38 6.56
CA THR A 69 -23.94 -17.43 7.21
C THR A 69 -24.03 -17.28 8.72
N THR A 70 -24.47 -18.32 9.41
CA THR A 70 -24.55 -18.32 10.87
C THR A 70 -23.13 -18.17 11.43
N THR A 71 -22.85 -17.07 12.11
CA THR A 71 -21.53 -16.74 12.61
C THR A 71 -21.50 -16.82 14.13
N VAL A 72 -20.69 -17.72 14.66
CA VAL A 72 -20.37 -17.80 16.09
C VAL A 72 -19.18 -16.87 16.36
N VAL A 73 -19.36 -15.97 17.32
CA VAL A 73 -18.39 -14.95 17.70
C VAL A 73 -17.94 -15.18 19.15
N PRO A 74 -16.81 -15.86 19.35
CA PRO A 74 -16.15 -15.94 20.64
C PRO A 74 -15.66 -14.54 21.05
N PHE A 75 -16.07 -14.06 22.21
CA PHE A 75 -15.66 -12.76 22.74
C PHE A 75 -15.14 -12.87 24.18
N ARG A 76 -14.24 -11.94 24.52
CA ARG A 76 -13.70 -11.77 25.88
C ARG A 76 -14.13 -10.45 26.53
N ASP A 77 -14.55 -9.47 25.73
CA ASP A 77 -14.92 -8.12 26.18
C ASP A 77 -16.32 -7.79 25.66
N ASP A 78 -17.29 -7.65 26.56
CA ASP A 78 -18.71 -7.49 26.22
C ASP A 78 -18.99 -6.19 25.43
N LEU A 79 -18.25 -5.12 25.72
CA LEU A 79 -18.46 -3.84 25.04
C LEU A 79 -17.95 -3.90 23.60
N LYS A 80 -16.84 -4.60 23.36
CA LYS A 80 -16.19 -4.68 22.04
C LYS A 80 -16.93 -5.52 21.02
N LYS A 81 -17.92 -6.33 21.40
CA LYS A 81 -18.74 -7.09 20.43
C LYS A 81 -19.99 -6.36 19.94
N ARG A 82 -20.39 -5.25 20.58
CA ARG A 82 -21.71 -4.63 20.37
C ARG A 82 -21.97 -4.21 18.92
N PHE A 83 -20.96 -3.71 18.21
CA PHE A 83 -21.11 -3.30 16.82
C PHE A 83 -21.40 -4.47 15.87
N LEU A 84 -21.10 -5.72 16.26
CA LEU A 84 -21.40 -6.90 15.43
C LEU A 84 -22.88 -7.29 15.47
N LYS A 85 -23.62 -6.88 16.51
CA LYS A 85 -25.05 -7.21 16.67
C LYS A 85 -25.91 -6.76 15.48
N VAL A 86 -25.53 -5.65 14.84
CA VAL A 86 -26.29 -5.08 13.72
C VAL A 86 -25.91 -5.66 12.35
N THR A 87 -24.82 -6.43 12.26
CA THR A 87 -24.24 -6.86 10.98
C THR A 87 -25.04 -7.95 10.27
N GLY A 88 -25.74 -8.81 11.02
CA GLY A 88 -26.57 -9.90 10.50
C GLY A 88 -28.04 -9.79 10.92
N ASP A 89 -28.89 -10.59 10.28
CA ASP A 89 -30.27 -10.78 10.72
C ASP A 89 -30.35 -11.51 12.08
N LEU A 90 -31.55 -11.59 12.66
CA LEU A 90 -31.78 -12.25 13.94
C LEU A 90 -31.28 -13.71 13.92
N GLY A 91 -30.51 -14.08 14.96
CA GLY A 91 -29.94 -15.42 15.10
C GLY A 91 -28.81 -15.77 14.12
N VAL A 92 -28.38 -14.83 13.25
CA VAL A 92 -27.22 -15.03 12.36
C VAL A 92 -25.92 -14.86 13.14
N VAL A 93 -25.80 -13.82 13.96
CA VAL A 93 -24.59 -13.56 14.76
C VAL A 93 -24.82 -13.97 16.20
N ASN A 94 -24.15 -15.04 16.64
CA ASN A 94 -24.28 -15.64 17.96
C ASN A 94 -23.01 -15.39 18.78
N PHE A 95 -23.13 -14.81 19.96
CA PHE A 95 -21.99 -14.47 20.81
C PHE A 95 -21.78 -15.53 21.87
N VAL A 96 -20.55 -16.05 21.98
CA VAL A 96 -20.14 -17.03 22.99
C VAL A 96 -19.01 -16.42 23.80
N GLU A 97 -19.13 -16.43 25.12
CA GLU A 97 -18.04 -15.96 25.97
C GLU A 97 -16.95 -17.03 26.03
N PHE A 98 -15.69 -16.64 25.89
CA PHE A 98 -14.58 -17.58 26.02
C PHE A 98 -13.37 -16.93 26.70
N ASP A 99 -12.58 -17.78 27.35
CA ASP A 99 -11.26 -17.44 27.85
C ASP A 99 -10.21 -18.29 27.12
N GLY A 100 -9.16 -17.64 26.59
CA GLY A 100 -8.06 -18.34 25.92
C GLY A 100 -7.27 -19.29 26.84
N ARG A 101 -7.48 -19.23 28.16
CA ARG A 101 -6.92 -20.17 29.13
C ARG A 101 -7.82 -21.37 29.42
N ASN A 102 -9.12 -21.27 29.16
CA ASN A 102 -10.07 -22.33 29.43
C ASN A 102 -10.34 -23.15 28.16
N LEU A 103 -9.78 -24.36 28.11
CA LEU A 103 -9.90 -25.28 26.97
C LEU A 103 -11.36 -25.65 26.66
N GLN A 104 -12.19 -25.82 27.69
CA GLN A 104 -13.59 -26.16 27.50
C GLN A 104 -14.35 -25.06 26.77
N SER A 105 -14.11 -23.78 27.13
CA SER A 105 -14.76 -22.65 26.45
C SER A 105 -14.35 -22.52 24.97
N ILE A 106 -13.12 -22.95 24.64
CA ILE A 106 -12.64 -22.99 23.26
C ILE A 106 -13.33 -24.13 22.49
N ALA A 107 -13.45 -25.31 23.10
CA ALA A 107 -14.13 -26.46 22.51
C ALA A 107 -15.62 -26.17 22.23
N GLU A 108 -16.33 -25.56 23.19
CA GLU A 108 -17.73 -25.14 23.05
C GLU A 108 -17.92 -24.13 21.90
N SER A 109 -16.90 -23.29 21.65
CA SER A 109 -16.94 -22.30 20.57
C SER A 109 -16.80 -22.90 19.16
N VAL A 110 -16.28 -24.14 19.03
CA VAL A 110 -16.01 -24.78 17.73
C VAL A 110 -16.91 -25.98 17.43
N GLN A 111 -17.62 -26.54 18.42
CA GLN A 111 -18.30 -27.84 18.34
C GLN A 111 -19.33 -27.98 17.20
N HIS A 112 -19.97 -26.89 16.76
CA HIS A 112 -21.02 -26.91 15.74
C HIS A 112 -20.67 -26.13 14.47
N SER A 113 -19.39 -25.85 14.26
CA SER A 113 -18.95 -25.02 13.15
C SER A 113 -18.47 -25.86 11.98
N ASP A 114 -18.82 -25.40 10.78
CA ASP A 114 -18.28 -25.94 9.54
C ASP A 114 -16.94 -25.28 9.21
N ILE A 115 -16.84 -23.97 9.47
CA ILE A 115 -15.66 -23.18 9.15
C ILE A 115 -15.16 -22.48 10.41
N VAL A 116 -13.87 -22.56 10.70
CA VAL A 116 -13.26 -21.86 11.83
C VAL A 116 -12.16 -20.92 11.33
N PHE A 117 -12.33 -19.63 11.57
CA PHE A 117 -11.36 -18.58 11.27
C PHE A 117 -10.66 -18.15 12.56
N ASN A 118 -9.33 -18.21 12.57
CA ASN A 118 -8.52 -17.69 13.66
C ASN A 118 -7.84 -16.38 13.25
N CYS A 119 -8.44 -15.26 13.65
CA CYS A 119 -7.90 -13.90 13.48
C CYS A 119 -7.27 -13.34 14.75
N ILE A 120 -6.98 -14.19 15.75
CA ILE A 120 -6.36 -13.75 17.00
C ILE A 120 -4.87 -13.46 16.78
N GLY A 121 -4.42 -12.33 17.31
CA GLY A 121 -3.02 -11.98 17.34
C GLY A 121 -2.75 -10.78 18.24
N ALA A 122 -1.56 -10.76 18.83
CA ALA A 122 -1.06 -9.63 19.61
C ALA A 122 0.21 -9.06 18.99
N ASP A 123 0.27 -7.74 18.85
CA ASP A 123 1.43 -6.98 18.38
C ASP A 123 2.23 -6.34 19.54
N TYR A 124 1.84 -6.65 20.78
CA TYR A 124 2.43 -6.14 22.02
C TYR A 124 2.19 -7.09 23.18
N ASN A 125 3.06 -7.04 24.18
CA ASN A 125 2.87 -7.73 25.45
C ASN A 125 1.89 -6.95 26.31
N THR A 126 0.92 -7.65 26.89
CA THR A 126 0.07 -7.12 27.98
C THR A 126 0.58 -7.61 29.32
N LYS A 127 0.10 -7.04 30.43
CA LYS A 127 0.47 -7.49 31.78
C LYS A 127 0.17 -8.99 32.01
N ASN A 128 -0.92 -9.49 31.44
CA ASN A 128 -1.41 -10.86 31.69
C ASN A 128 -1.04 -11.85 30.59
N PHE A 129 -0.78 -11.39 29.38
CA PHE A 129 -0.49 -12.23 28.22
C PHE A 129 0.70 -11.68 27.44
N SER A 130 1.72 -12.53 27.25
CA SER A 130 2.81 -12.25 26.33
C SER A 130 2.40 -12.49 24.87
N MET A 131 3.17 -11.96 23.92
CA MET A 131 2.97 -12.24 22.49
C MET A 131 3.09 -13.73 22.18
N ALA A 132 3.97 -14.46 22.87
CA ALA A 132 4.11 -15.90 22.70
C ALA A 132 2.85 -16.66 23.18
N ASP A 133 2.30 -16.28 24.33
CA ASP A 133 1.08 -16.91 24.87
C ASP A 133 -0.11 -16.75 23.91
N VAL A 134 -0.23 -15.59 23.27
CA VAL A 134 -1.34 -15.30 22.36
C VAL A 134 -1.10 -15.88 20.97
N ASN A 135 0.07 -15.64 20.38
CA ASN A 135 0.30 -16.01 18.99
C ASN A 135 0.58 -17.50 18.84
N ILE A 136 1.30 -18.13 19.78
CA ILE A 136 1.69 -19.54 19.72
C ILE A 136 0.71 -20.40 20.53
N GLU A 137 0.66 -20.20 21.85
CA GLU A 137 -0.02 -21.14 22.75
C GLU A 137 -1.55 -21.12 22.60
N LEU A 138 -2.16 -19.94 22.48
CA LEU A 138 -3.61 -19.85 22.20
C LEU A 138 -3.96 -20.39 20.82
N THR A 139 -3.12 -20.15 19.80
CA THR A 139 -3.30 -20.73 18.47
C THR A 139 -3.23 -22.26 18.53
N ARG A 140 -2.27 -22.81 19.28
CA ARG A 140 -2.13 -24.25 19.51
C ARG A 140 -3.41 -24.84 20.07
N ARG A 141 -3.93 -24.27 21.16
CA ARG A 141 -5.17 -24.72 21.83
C ARG A 141 -6.39 -24.67 20.92
N ILE A 142 -6.53 -23.59 20.13
CA ILE A 142 -7.62 -23.48 19.15
C ILE A 142 -7.48 -24.56 18.07
N THR A 143 -6.26 -24.80 17.58
CA THR A 143 -6.02 -25.81 16.53
C THR A 143 -6.28 -27.23 17.04
N GLU A 144 -5.89 -27.54 18.28
CA GLU A 144 -6.21 -28.79 18.96
C GLU A 144 -7.73 -28.98 19.10
N ALA A 145 -8.44 -27.97 19.60
CA ALA A 145 -9.90 -28.02 19.73
C ALA A 145 -10.61 -28.21 18.38
N VAL A 146 -10.11 -27.57 17.32
CA VAL A 146 -10.64 -27.72 15.95
C VAL A 146 -10.42 -29.13 15.41
N LYS A 147 -9.25 -29.72 15.70
CA LYS A 147 -8.93 -31.10 15.33
C LYS A 147 -9.82 -32.10 16.08
N GLU A 148 -10.04 -31.90 17.37
CA GLU A 148 -10.89 -32.74 18.22
C GLU A 148 -12.37 -32.65 17.83
N ALA A 149 -12.88 -31.45 17.54
CA ALA A 149 -14.23 -31.25 17.03
C ALA A 149 -14.41 -31.77 15.59
N GLY A 150 -13.30 -31.99 14.88
CA GLY A 150 -13.29 -32.48 13.51
C GLY A 150 -13.90 -31.48 12.53
N ASN A 151 -13.71 -30.18 12.70
CA ASN A 151 -14.31 -29.20 11.77
C ASN A 151 -13.74 -29.39 10.35
N PRO A 152 -14.57 -29.32 9.29
CA PRO A 152 -14.09 -29.58 7.93
C PRO A 152 -13.13 -28.49 7.44
N ARG A 153 -13.23 -27.27 7.97
CA ARG A 153 -12.40 -26.14 7.52
C ARG A 153 -11.79 -25.32 8.66
N TYR A 154 -10.47 -25.16 8.60
CA TYR A 154 -9.71 -24.26 9.48
C TYR A 154 -8.86 -23.28 8.67
N VAL A 155 -9.04 -21.98 8.95
CA VAL A 155 -8.29 -20.88 8.33
C VAL A 155 -7.56 -20.09 9.42
N TYR A 156 -6.23 -20.18 9.43
CA TYR A 156 -5.37 -19.44 10.33
C TYR A 156 -4.88 -18.14 9.69
N VAL A 157 -5.12 -17.00 10.33
CA VAL A 157 -4.60 -15.71 9.88
C VAL A 157 -3.30 -15.38 10.62
N SER A 158 -2.21 -15.45 9.86
CA SER A 158 -0.87 -15.12 10.30
C SER A 158 -0.54 -13.66 9.97
N SER A 159 0.69 -13.38 9.53
CA SER A 159 1.18 -12.08 9.08
C SER A 159 2.13 -12.28 7.92
N TYR A 160 2.28 -11.25 7.08
CA TYR A 160 3.45 -11.13 6.20
C TYR A 160 4.76 -11.23 7.00
N ASN A 161 5.84 -11.69 6.35
CA ASN A 161 7.15 -11.91 6.95
C ASN A 161 7.18 -12.87 8.16
N ALA A 162 6.16 -13.71 8.34
CA ALA A 162 6.16 -14.72 9.41
C ALA A 162 7.32 -15.71 9.21
N ASN A 163 8.37 -15.57 10.04
CA ASN A 163 9.55 -16.41 10.00
C ASN A 163 10.05 -16.61 11.45
N PRO A 164 10.15 -17.86 11.94
CA PRO A 164 10.66 -18.15 13.29
C PRO A 164 12.03 -17.52 13.60
N ALA A 165 12.90 -17.35 12.60
CA ALA A 165 14.24 -16.80 12.74
C ALA A 165 14.30 -15.27 12.59
N SER A 166 13.16 -14.57 12.52
CA SER A 166 13.13 -13.12 12.38
C SER A 166 13.60 -12.39 13.65
N ASP A 167 14.33 -11.29 13.49
CA ASP A 167 14.75 -10.41 14.59
C ASP A 167 13.58 -9.82 15.40
N SER A 168 12.38 -9.74 14.79
CA SER A 168 11.20 -9.25 15.50
C SER A 168 10.46 -10.40 16.17
N VAL A 169 10.11 -10.21 17.44
CA VAL A 169 9.36 -11.17 18.25
C VAL A 169 7.99 -11.42 17.64
N PHE A 170 7.36 -10.39 17.07
CA PHE A 170 6.06 -10.53 16.41
C PHE A 170 6.12 -11.48 15.21
N TYR A 171 7.06 -11.27 14.27
CA TYR A 171 7.19 -12.16 13.11
C TYR A 171 7.69 -13.56 13.50
N ALA A 172 8.59 -13.67 14.48
CA ALA A 172 9.06 -14.95 15.01
C ALA A 172 7.91 -15.78 15.61
N THR A 173 7.11 -15.17 16.50
CA THR A 173 5.98 -15.87 17.13
C THR A 173 4.90 -16.28 16.13
N LYS A 174 4.63 -15.46 15.10
CA LYS A 174 3.71 -15.84 14.01
C LYS A 174 4.28 -16.96 13.13
N GLY A 175 5.58 -16.95 12.82
CA GLY A 175 6.23 -18.03 12.09
C GLY A 175 6.21 -19.37 12.84
N ILE A 176 6.47 -19.35 14.15
CA ILE A 176 6.38 -20.54 15.00
C ILE A 176 4.93 -21.04 15.07
N ALA A 177 3.96 -20.12 15.18
CA ALA A 177 2.55 -20.48 15.20
C ALA A 177 2.10 -21.16 13.89
N GLU A 178 2.61 -20.74 12.74
CA GLU A 178 2.33 -21.41 11.46
C GLU A 178 2.85 -22.86 11.44
N GLN A 179 4.04 -23.10 11.99
CA GLN A 179 4.59 -24.46 12.11
C GLN A 179 3.70 -25.33 13.01
N VAL A 180 3.36 -24.82 14.20
CA VAL A 180 2.48 -25.52 15.16
C VAL A 180 1.11 -25.86 14.54
N VAL A 181 0.52 -24.91 13.81
CA VAL A 181 -0.76 -25.12 13.12
C VAL A 181 -0.64 -26.23 12.07
N ARG A 182 0.44 -26.24 11.30
CA ARG A 182 0.67 -27.25 10.27
C ARG A 182 0.99 -28.63 10.85
N ASP A 183 1.69 -28.69 11.97
CA ASP A 183 2.02 -29.94 12.67
C ASP A 183 0.78 -30.61 13.24
N ILE A 184 -0.15 -29.82 13.79
CA ILE A 184 -1.39 -30.35 14.40
C ILE A 184 -2.42 -30.69 13.33
N LEU A 185 -2.61 -29.79 12.36
CA LEU A 185 -3.60 -29.88 11.30
C LEU A 185 -2.97 -29.51 9.95
N PRO A 186 -2.38 -30.48 9.22
CA PRO A 186 -1.73 -30.23 7.92
C PRO A 186 -2.66 -29.61 6.87
N ASP A 187 -3.95 -29.95 6.96
CA ASP A 187 -5.01 -29.48 6.07
C ASP A 187 -5.42 -28.01 6.30
N SER A 188 -4.86 -27.36 7.33
CA SER A 188 -5.14 -25.97 7.63
C SER A 188 -4.74 -25.04 6.48
N THR A 189 -5.58 -24.04 6.22
CA THR A 189 -5.23 -22.95 5.30
C THR A 189 -4.59 -21.81 6.07
N ILE A 190 -3.45 -21.31 5.60
CA ILE A 190 -2.75 -20.20 6.25
C ILE A 190 -2.87 -18.97 5.35
N ALA A 191 -3.43 -17.88 5.89
CA ALA A 191 -3.49 -16.58 5.21
C ALA A 191 -2.49 -15.61 5.87
N ARG A 192 -1.56 -15.08 5.07
CA ARG A 192 -0.55 -14.08 5.45
C ARG A 192 -0.92 -12.72 4.83
N PRO A 193 -1.75 -11.91 5.50
CA PRO A 193 -2.04 -10.57 5.02
C PRO A 193 -0.84 -9.64 5.18
N ALA A 194 -0.62 -8.79 4.19
CA ALA A 194 0.24 -7.63 4.26
C ALA A 194 -0.33 -6.58 5.25
N PRO A 195 0.38 -5.47 5.54
CA PRO A 195 -0.16 -4.39 6.36
C PRO A 195 -1.50 -3.92 5.82
N MET A 196 -2.56 -4.22 6.56
CA MET A 196 -3.92 -3.85 6.18
C MET A 196 -4.18 -2.40 6.55
N PHE A 197 -4.89 -1.69 5.68
CA PHE A 197 -5.39 -0.36 5.95
C PHE A 197 -6.92 -0.31 5.87
N GLY A 198 -7.49 0.64 6.62
CA GLY A 198 -8.94 0.78 6.83
C GLY A 198 -9.21 1.77 7.96
N ARG A 199 -10.47 1.84 8.42
CA ARG A 199 -10.92 2.89 9.35
C ARG A 199 -10.25 2.79 10.72
N GLU A 200 -10.15 1.59 11.28
CA GLU A 200 -9.58 1.32 12.62
C GLU A 200 -8.24 0.57 12.55
N ASP A 201 -7.50 0.78 11.46
CA ASP A 201 -6.23 0.10 11.23
C ASP A 201 -5.12 0.57 12.19
N ASN A 202 -4.00 -0.15 12.23
CA ASN A 202 -2.80 0.29 12.93
C ASN A 202 -1.72 0.84 11.98
N LEU A 203 -2.00 0.99 10.68
CA LEU A 203 -1.05 1.55 9.70
C LEU A 203 -1.28 3.06 9.54
N LEU A 204 -2.44 3.47 9.04
CA LEU A 204 -2.81 4.88 8.85
C LEU A 204 -2.94 5.59 10.20
N ASN A 205 -3.64 4.99 11.18
CA ASN A 205 -3.73 5.59 12.53
C ASN A 205 -2.36 5.68 13.24
N TYR A 206 -1.37 4.88 12.82
CA TYR A 206 -0.01 5.02 13.31
C TYR A 206 0.72 6.17 12.61
N LEU A 207 0.58 6.33 11.29
CA LEU A 207 1.32 7.33 10.51
C LEU A 207 0.69 8.74 10.53
N GLY A 208 -0.63 8.85 10.69
CA GLY A 208 -1.36 10.11 10.50
C GLY A 208 -1.32 11.09 11.68
N PRO A 209 -2.14 10.90 12.74
CA PRO A 209 -2.44 11.96 13.71
C PRO A 209 -1.30 12.27 14.70
N LYS A 210 -0.23 11.47 14.72
CA LYS A 210 0.86 11.61 15.70
C LYS A 210 2.05 12.31 15.06
N LEU A 211 2.47 13.43 15.64
CA LEU A 211 3.73 14.08 15.29
C LEU A 211 4.90 13.13 15.63
N LYS A 212 5.36 12.37 14.65
CA LYS A 212 6.53 11.50 14.76
C LYS A 212 7.68 12.12 14.00
N MET A 213 8.45 12.94 14.70
CA MET A 213 9.64 13.61 14.16
C MET A 213 10.82 12.65 13.96
N TRP A 214 10.81 11.52 14.66
CA TRP A 214 11.96 10.65 14.81
C TRP A 214 11.65 9.21 14.47
N THR A 215 12.40 8.65 13.54
CA THR A 215 12.28 7.23 13.16
C THR A 215 13.66 6.62 12.94
N PRO A 216 13.83 5.31 13.18
CA PRO A 216 15.15 4.67 13.06
C PRO A 216 15.65 4.62 11.61
N ASN A 217 14.75 4.68 10.63
CA ASN A 217 15.05 4.48 9.22
C ASN A 217 14.42 5.54 8.29
N ARG A 218 14.15 6.75 8.79
CA ARG A 218 13.51 7.81 8.00
C ARG A 218 12.21 7.40 7.28
N ASN A 219 11.46 6.45 7.87
CA ASN A 219 10.28 5.82 7.25
C ASN A 219 10.52 5.19 5.86
N GLU A 220 11.72 4.73 5.56
CA GLU A 220 12.06 4.07 4.28
C GLU A 220 11.60 2.60 4.21
N LYS A 221 10.82 2.12 5.20
CA LYS A 221 10.28 0.76 5.19
C LYS A 221 9.34 0.56 4.00
N GLU A 222 9.64 -0.44 3.19
CA GLU A 222 8.84 -0.82 2.04
C GLU A 222 7.78 -1.88 2.40
N ILE A 223 6.53 -1.64 1.99
CA ILE A 223 5.40 -2.54 2.19
C ILE A 223 4.46 -2.55 0.98
N TYR A 224 3.62 -3.57 0.90
CA TYR A 224 2.52 -3.69 -0.06
C TYR A 224 1.18 -3.56 0.68
N PRO A 225 0.74 -2.34 1.02
CA PRO A 225 -0.45 -2.15 1.85
C PRO A 225 -1.70 -2.70 1.15
N VAL A 226 -2.52 -3.44 1.90
CA VAL A 226 -3.70 -4.13 1.35
C VAL A 226 -4.98 -3.62 1.99
N HIS A 227 -6.04 -3.50 1.21
CA HIS A 227 -7.34 -3.05 1.71
C HIS A 227 -7.99 -4.14 2.58
N VAL A 228 -8.50 -3.78 3.76
CA VAL A 228 -9.08 -4.76 4.70
C VAL A 228 -10.32 -5.48 4.14
N LEU A 229 -11.13 -4.84 3.31
CA LEU A 229 -12.29 -5.50 2.67
C LEU A 229 -11.86 -6.55 1.64
N ASP A 230 -10.72 -6.34 0.96
CA ASP A 230 -10.20 -7.30 -0.01
C ASP A 230 -9.66 -8.54 0.70
N VAL A 231 -8.96 -8.35 1.83
CA VAL A 231 -8.54 -9.47 2.69
C VAL A 231 -9.76 -10.22 3.24
N ALA A 232 -10.78 -9.52 3.71
CA ALA A 232 -12.02 -10.16 4.19
C ALA A 232 -12.73 -10.94 3.06
N HIS A 233 -12.70 -10.43 1.82
CA HIS A 233 -13.22 -11.14 0.65
C HIS A 233 -12.42 -12.39 0.30
N ALA A 234 -11.09 -12.32 0.36
CA ALA A 234 -10.23 -13.47 0.17
C ALA A 234 -10.51 -14.55 1.23
N LEU A 235 -10.61 -14.17 2.51
CA LEU A 235 -10.92 -15.13 3.59
C LEU A 235 -12.29 -15.76 3.43
N GLU A 236 -13.29 -15.00 2.99
CA GLU A 236 -14.62 -15.55 2.69
C GLU A 236 -14.56 -16.58 1.56
N ARG A 237 -13.87 -16.29 0.44
CA ARG A 237 -13.70 -17.25 -0.65
C ARG A 237 -12.94 -18.49 -0.21
N ILE A 238 -11.85 -18.32 0.53
CA ILE A 238 -11.08 -19.42 1.13
C ILE A 238 -11.98 -20.27 2.03
N GLY A 239 -12.93 -19.66 2.76
CA GLY A 239 -13.86 -20.37 3.64
C GLY A 239 -14.79 -21.32 2.91
N PHE A 240 -15.27 -20.95 1.71
CA PHE A 240 -16.23 -21.73 0.94
C PHE A 240 -15.59 -22.62 -0.14
N ASP A 241 -14.36 -22.35 -0.56
CA ASP A 241 -13.67 -23.09 -1.61
C ASP A 241 -12.78 -24.20 -1.04
N ASP A 242 -13.18 -25.46 -1.22
CA ASP A 242 -12.43 -26.64 -0.78
C ASP A 242 -11.08 -26.83 -1.51
N SER A 243 -10.87 -26.19 -2.67
CA SER A 243 -9.59 -26.28 -3.40
C SER A 243 -8.41 -25.64 -2.65
N THR A 244 -8.72 -24.81 -1.65
CA THR A 244 -7.74 -23.98 -0.93
C THR A 244 -7.22 -24.62 0.36
N VAL A 245 -7.63 -25.86 0.67
CA VAL A 245 -7.17 -26.66 1.82
C VAL A 245 -5.66 -26.90 1.76
N GLY A 246 -4.98 -26.84 2.93
CA GLY A 246 -3.54 -27.08 3.06
C GLY A 246 -2.64 -26.01 2.43
N GLN A 247 -3.20 -24.99 1.78
CA GLN A 247 -2.43 -23.98 1.05
C GLN A 247 -2.04 -22.80 1.93
N THR A 248 -1.05 -22.05 1.46
CA THR A 248 -0.62 -20.78 2.05
C THR A 248 -0.92 -19.67 1.07
N PHE A 249 -1.65 -18.65 1.53
CA PHE A 249 -1.98 -17.47 0.75
C PHE A 249 -1.24 -16.26 1.29
N GLU A 250 -0.57 -15.52 0.43
CA GLU A 250 0.00 -14.23 0.75
C GLU A 250 -0.83 -13.12 0.11
N LEU A 251 -1.50 -12.36 0.98
CA LEU A 251 -2.51 -11.39 0.60
C LEU A 251 -1.90 -9.99 0.67
N TYR A 252 -1.30 -9.54 -0.44
CA TYR A 252 -0.65 -8.24 -0.56
C TYR A 252 -1.32 -7.31 -1.58
N GLY A 253 -1.14 -6.00 -1.39
CA GLY A 253 -1.68 -4.96 -2.26
C GLY A 253 -0.97 -4.86 -3.62
N PRO A 254 -1.57 -4.17 -4.59
CA PRO A 254 -1.00 -4.03 -5.94
C PRO A 254 0.25 -3.15 -6.00
N GLU A 255 0.40 -2.19 -5.07
CA GLU A 255 1.46 -1.17 -5.12
C GLU A 255 2.47 -1.36 -3.99
N LYS A 256 3.75 -1.16 -4.32
CA LYS A 256 4.84 -1.10 -3.35
C LYS A 256 4.98 0.34 -2.88
N LEU A 257 4.84 0.57 -1.58
CA LEU A 257 4.90 1.91 -0.98
C LEU A 257 5.83 1.93 0.23
N THR A 258 6.53 3.03 0.41
CA THR A 258 7.30 3.33 1.62
C THR A 258 6.41 3.97 2.69
N PHE A 259 6.80 3.83 3.96
CA PHE A 259 6.09 4.54 5.04
C PHE A 259 6.14 6.06 4.86
N ARG A 260 7.23 6.57 4.26
CA ARG A 260 7.38 7.99 3.91
C ARG A 260 6.33 8.42 2.90
N GLU A 261 6.18 7.71 1.78
CA GLU A 261 5.18 8.02 0.75
C GLU A 261 3.75 7.96 1.31
N ILE A 262 3.44 6.94 2.13
CA ILE A 262 2.11 6.85 2.77
C ILE A 262 1.85 8.05 3.67
N ARG A 263 2.87 8.48 4.41
CA ARG A 263 2.75 9.64 5.29
C ARG A 263 2.60 10.94 4.50
N GLU A 264 3.35 11.12 3.42
CA GLU A 264 3.22 12.26 2.51
C GLU A 264 1.81 12.32 1.89
N MET A 265 1.25 11.18 1.47
CA MET A 265 -0.13 11.11 0.98
C MET A 265 -1.16 11.49 2.05
N ILE A 266 -1.00 11.02 3.30
CA ILE A 266 -1.88 11.42 4.42
C ILE A 266 -1.76 12.94 4.64
N HIS A 267 -0.53 13.45 4.61
CA HIS A 267 -0.22 14.85 4.86
C HIS A 267 -0.89 15.76 3.83
N GLY A 268 -0.70 15.48 2.54
CA GLY A 268 -1.33 16.21 1.44
C GLY A 268 -2.86 16.24 1.54
N ILE A 269 -3.49 15.16 2.02
CA ILE A 269 -4.93 15.15 2.29
C ILE A 269 -5.28 16.00 3.50
N THR A 270 -4.50 15.95 4.58
CA THR A 270 -4.77 16.73 5.80
C THR A 270 -4.36 18.21 5.71
N GLN A 271 -3.62 18.60 4.65
CA GLN A 271 -3.01 19.91 4.45
C GLN A 271 -2.34 20.45 5.71
N ASP A 272 -1.67 19.53 6.41
CA ASP A 272 -0.66 19.90 7.39
C ASP A 272 -1.15 20.79 8.52
N PHE A 273 -2.46 20.88 8.76
CA PHE A 273 -2.98 21.86 9.71
C PHE A 273 -2.56 21.58 11.17
N SER A 274 -1.90 20.45 11.43
CA SER A 274 -1.15 20.21 12.67
C SER A 274 0.15 21.03 12.79
N GLN A 275 0.55 21.78 11.75
CA GLN A 275 1.72 22.66 11.70
C GLN A 275 1.41 24.10 12.14
N VAL A 276 0.16 24.43 12.50
CA VAL A 276 -0.20 25.74 13.07
C VAL A 276 0.18 25.79 14.56
N GLY A 277 1.47 25.64 14.83
CA GLY A 277 2.10 25.84 16.12
C GLY A 277 3.35 26.71 15.96
N PRO A 278 3.93 27.23 17.05
CA PRO A 278 5.07 28.17 16.98
C PRO A 278 6.36 27.57 16.40
N PHE A 279 6.40 26.26 16.16
CA PHE A 279 7.50 25.56 15.52
C PHE A 279 7.03 24.97 14.20
N SER A 280 7.37 25.63 13.08
CA SER A 280 7.26 25.04 11.75
C SER A 280 8.32 23.95 11.65
N TYR A 281 7.90 22.68 11.69
CA TYR A 281 8.79 21.55 11.49
C TYR A 281 8.71 21.13 10.03
N SER A 282 9.82 21.27 9.29
CA SER A 282 9.98 20.51 8.05
C SER A 282 9.94 19.03 8.41
N PHE A 283 9.18 18.22 7.66
CA PHE A 283 9.02 16.77 7.82
C PHE A 283 10.32 16.00 7.48
N ALA A 284 11.46 16.48 7.97
CA ALA A 284 12.67 15.72 8.00
C ALA A 284 12.49 14.62 9.05
N ASP A 285 12.16 13.40 8.61
CA ASP A 285 12.25 12.23 9.46
C ASP A 285 13.72 12.08 9.89
N TYR A 286 14.06 12.58 11.08
CA TYR A 286 15.42 12.50 11.58
C TYR A 286 15.73 11.06 11.95
N LYS A 287 16.87 10.56 11.44
CA LYS A 287 17.37 9.22 11.73
C LYS A 287 17.93 9.20 13.15
N ILE A 288 17.34 8.37 14.01
CA ILE A 288 17.87 8.13 15.35
C ILE A 288 18.52 6.73 15.40
N PRO A 289 19.65 6.55 16.10
CA PRO A 289 20.23 5.23 16.33
C PRO A 289 19.21 4.25 16.94
N LEU A 290 19.20 3.02 16.45
CA LEU A 290 18.22 2.00 16.85
C LEU A 290 18.18 1.75 18.36
N ALA A 291 19.34 1.73 19.02
CA ALA A 291 19.44 1.51 20.46
C ALA A 291 18.69 2.60 21.26
N VAL A 292 18.87 3.87 20.87
CA VAL A 292 18.18 5.00 21.50
C VAL A 292 16.68 4.90 21.26
N ALA A 293 16.27 4.59 20.03
CA ALA A 293 14.86 4.43 19.69
C ALA A 293 14.20 3.30 20.51
N LYS A 294 14.85 2.13 20.61
CA LYS A 294 14.38 1.01 21.43
C LYS A 294 14.30 1.36 22.91
N PHE A 295 15.29 2.05 23.45
CA PHE A 295 15.29 2.50 24.85
C PHE A 295 14.11 3.44 25.14
N VAL A 296 13.86 4.42 24.27
CA VAL A 296 12.70 5.33 24.39
C VAL A 296 11.38 4.54 24.33
N ALA A 297 11.26 3.55 23.45
CA ALA A 297 10.07 2.71 23.40
C ALA A 297 9.91 1.85 24.66
N GLN A 298 10.99 1.30 25.20
CA GLN A 298 10.95 0.52 26.43
C GLN A 298 10.47 1.37 27.61
N MET A 299 10.95 2.61 27.73
CA MET A 299 10.45 3.55 28.74
C MET A 299 8.96 3.86 28.55
N LYS A 300 8.50 3.99 27.30
CA LYS A 300 7.08 4.21 26.99
C LYS A 300 6.18 3.02 27.35
N GLN A 301 6.71 1.80 27.44
CA GLN A 301 5.94 0.62 27.85
C GLN A 301 5.60 0.59 29.34
N PHE A 302 6.25 1.42 30.17
CA PHE A 302 5.87 1.55 31.57
C PHE A 302 4.49 2.22 31.76
N LEU A 303 4.02 2.94 30.74
CA LEU A 303 2.70 3.57 30.75
C LEU A 303 1.61 2.51 30.52
N TYR A 304 0.47 2.68 31.20
CA TYR A 304 -0.64 1.71 31.16
C TYR A 304 -1.41 1.68 29.82
N TRP A 305 -1.29 2.72 28.99
CA TRP A 305 -1.93 2.80 27.67
C TRP A 305 -1.03 2.23 26.57
N LYS A 306 -1.61 1.79 25.44
CA LYS A 306 -0.85 1.22 24.31
C LYS A 306 0.09 2.27 23.69
N GLN A 307 1.40 2.10 23.88
CA GLN A 307 2.45 2.88 23.22
C GLN A 307 3.26 2.04 22.22
N THR A 308 4.16 2.70 21.49
CA THR A 308 5.11 2.04 20.59
C THR A 308 6.05 1.12 21.36
N ASN A 309 6.14 -0.14 20.90
CA ASN A 309 6.99 -1.15 21.52
C ASN A 309 8.39 -1.20 20.89
N PRO A 310 9.41 -1.70 21.60
CA PRO A 310 10.73 -1.95 21.03
C PRO A 310 10.70 -2.88 19.81
N ASP A 311 9.85 -3.91 19.85
CA ASP A 311 9.60 -4.81 18.71
C ASP A 311 9.03 -4.05 17.50
N GLN A 312 8.09 -3.12 17.73
CA GLN A 312 7.51 -2.34 16.64
C GLN A 312 8.59 -1.48 15.96
N ILE A 313 9.54 -0.93 16.72
CA ILE A 313 10.70 -0.19 16.18
C ILE A 313 11.61 -1.12 15.37
N GLN A 314 11.88 -2.35 15.84
CA GLN A 314 12.62 -3.34 15.04
C GLN A 314 11.90 -3.62 13.71
N ARG A 315 10.57 -3.77 13.75
CA ARG A 315 9.75 -4.00 12.54
C ARG A 315 9.82 -2.86 11.53
N HIS A 316 10.14 -1.62 11.93
CA HIS A 316 10.37 -0.51 11.00
C HIS A 316 11.62 -0.69 10.12
N LEU A 317 12.54 -1.58 10.48
CA LEU A 317 13.74 -1.87 9.69
C LEU A 317 13.56 -3.04 8.72
N ILE A 318 12.51 -3.82 8.89
CA ILE A 318 12.27 -5.04 8.12
C ILE A 318 11.30 -4.71 6.98
N ASN A 319 11.80 -4.75 5.74
CA ASN A 319 10.99 -4.62 4.54
C ASN A 319 10.13 -5.87 4.33
N GLN A 320 9.00 -5.70 3.65
CA GLN A 320 8.14 -6.83 3.29
C GLN A 320 8.82 -7.69 2.21
N VAL A 321 8.86 -9.00 2.44
CA VAL A 321 9.34 -10.01 1.49
C VAL A 321 8.15 -10.92 1.16
N ILE A 322 7.93 -11.13 -0.14
CA ILE A 322 6.88 -12.00 -0.66
C ILE A 322 7.48 -13.40 -0.88
N ASP A 323 6.80 -14.42 -0.36
CA ASP A 323 7.11 -15.82 -0.55
C ASP A 323 6.70 -16.26 -1.97
N PRO A 324 7.65 -16.64 -2.84
CA PRO A 324 7.34 -17.00 -4.23
C PRO A 324 6.52 -18.29 -4.34
N ASN A 325 6.48 -19.12 -3.30
CA ASN A 325 5.73 -20.38 -3.29
C ASN A 325 4.28 -20.21 -2.81
N ALA A 326 3.94 -19.05 -2.21
CA ALA A 326 2.61 -18.80 -1.69
C ALA A 326 1.65 -18.36 -2.80
N LYS A 327 0.39 -18.79 -2.71
CA LYS A 327 -0.67 -18.33 -3.60
C LYS A 327 -1.06 -16.90 -3.28
N THR A 328 -1.64 -16.19 -4.24
CA THR A 328 -1.95 -14.77 -4.15
C THR A 328 -3.44 -14.49 -4.36
N PHE A 329 -3.84 -13.22 -4.39
CA PHE A 329 -5.20 -12.82 -4.73
C PHE A 329 -5.65 -13.27 -6.13
N ALA A 330 -4.71 -13.42 -7.08
CA ALA A 330 -5.02 -13.86 -8.43
C ALA A 330 -5.55 -15.30 -8.45
N ASP A 331 -5.00 -16.18 -7.61
CA ASP A 331 -5.43 -17.58 -7.49
C ASP A 331 -6.84 -17.72 -6.91
N LEU A 332 -7.34 -16.67 -6.24
CA LEU A 332 -8.71 -16.58 -5.69
C LEU A 332 -9.69 -15.87 -6.63
N GLY A 333 -9.27 -15.51 -7.85
CA GLY A 333 -10.06 -14.75 -8.81
C GLY A 333 -10.42 -13.33 -8.33
N ILE A 334 -9.54 -12.70 -7.53
CA ILE A 334 -9.69 -11.32 -7.03
C ILE A 334 -8.69 -10.43 -7.76
N ASP A 335 -9.04 -10.03 -9.00
CA ASP A 335 -8.14 -9.23 -9.84
C ASP A 335 -8.17 -7.74 -9.51
N LYS A 336 -9.37 -7.22 -9.22
CA LYS A 336 -9.59 -5.81 -8.88
C LYS A 336 -9.44 -5.62 -7.38
N ARG A 337 -8.32 -5.00 -7.00
CA ARG A 337 -8.00 -4.63 -5.61
C ARG A 337 -7.99 -3.12 -5.49
N ASP A 338 -8.44 -2.61 -4.35
CA ASP A 338 -8.44 -1.18 -4.08
C ASP A 338 -7.01 -0.70 -3.81
N GLN A 339 -6.56 0.29 -4.58
CA GLN A 339 -5.28 0.98 -4.32
C GLN A 339 -5.43 1.94 -3.15
N LEU A 340 -4.35 2.14 -2.38
CA LEU A 340 -4.39 3.00 -1.19
C LEU A 340 -4.85 4.41 -1.55
N ALA A 341 -4.28 5.01 -2.60
CA ALA A 341 -4.58 6.36 -3.04
C ALA A 341 -6.08 6.60 -3.33
N ASP A 342 -6.80 5.59 -3.83
CA ASP A 342 -8.21 5.72 -4.23
C ASP A 342 -9.17 5.84 -3.05
N VAL A 343 -8.81 5.26 -1.91
CA VAL A 343 -9.68 5.14 -0.74
C VAL A 343 -9.14 5.88 0.48
N LEU A 344 -7.87 6.30 0.46
CA LEU A 344 -7.19 6.97 1.56
C LEU A 344 -7.98 8.18 2.09
N PHE A 345 -8.55 8.98 1.21
CA PHE A 345 -9.37 10.14 1.58
C PHE A 345 -10.50 9.76 2.55
N SER A 346 -11.21 8.67 2.25
CA SER A 346 -12.35 8.23 3.06
C SER A 346 -11.96 7.89 4.51
N TYR A 347 -10.74 7.40 4.70
CA TYR A 347 -10.21 7.03 6.00
C TYR A 347 -9.58 8.21 6.73
N VAL A 348 -8.92 9.12 6.01
CA VAL A 348 -8.13 10.21 6.59
C VAL A 348 -8.94 11.50 6.79
N ARG A 349 -10.07 11.68 6.10
CA ARG A 349 -10.85 12.95 6.12
C ARG A 349 -11.19 13.49 7.50
N HIS A 350 -11.33 12.63 8.52
CA HIS A 350 -11.69 13.06 9.87
C HIS A 350 -10.52 13.69 10.66
N TRP A 351 -9.29 13.56 10.18
CA TRP A 351 -8.12 14.27 10.73
C TRP A 351 -7.94 15.67 10.14
N ARG A 352 -8.71 16.01 9.10
CA ARG A 352 -8.68 17.34 8.49
C ARG A 352 -9.15 18.40 9.49
N HIS A 353 -8.54 19.58 9.37
CA HIS A 353 -9.00 20.73 10.12
C HIS A 353 -10.43 21.13 9.69
N PRO A 354 -11.29 21.61 10.61
CA PRO A 354 -12.65 22.02 10.28
C PRO A 354 -12.77 23.00 9.10
N LEU A 355 -11.76 23.86 8.88
CA LEU A 355 -11.73 24.82 7.76
C LEU A 355 -11.67 24.17 6.38
N ILE A 356 -11.02 23.01 6.26
CA ILE A 356 -10.83 22.27 5.00
C ILE A 356 -11.71 21.01 4.94
N ALA A 357 -12.43 20.71 6.03
CA ALA A 357 -13.22 19.49 6.17
C ALA A 357 -14.37 19.38 5.14
N GLN A 358 -14.84 20.51 4.63
CA GLN A 358 -15.89 20.57 3.61
C GLN A 358 -15.38 20.30 2.19
N GLN A 359 -14.07 20.37 1.94
CA GLN A 359 -13.50 20.06 0.64
C GLN A 359 -13.69 18.58 0.34
N GLY A 360 -14.32 18.27 -0.78
CA GLY A 360 -14.60 16.91 -1.23
C GLY A 360 -13.33 16.13 -1.59
N ALA A 361 -13.50 14.81 -1.74
CA ALA A 361 -12.48 13.98 -2.36
C ALA A 361 -12.45 14.26 -3.87
N PRO A 362 -11.29 14.16 -4.53
CA PRO A 362 -11.28 13.97 -5.97
C PRO A 362 -12.09 12.72 -6.33
N SER A 363 -12.91 12.81 -7.35
CA SER A 363 -13.70 11.69 -7.86
C SER A 363 -12.78 10.63 -8.46
N LYS A 364 -13.23 9.37 -8.50
CA LYS A 364 -12.46 8.27 -9.13
C LYS A 364 -12.07 8.57 -10.59
N LYS A 365 -12.92 9.32 -11.31
CA LYS A 365 -12.64 9.75 -12.69
C LYS A 365 -11.51 10.77 -12.75
N GLU A 366 -11.49 11.72 -11.82
CA GLU A 366 -10.41 12.71 -11.73
C GLU A 366 -9.09 12.05 -11.33
N LEU A 367 -9.10 11.09 -10.39
CA LEU A 367 -7.91 10.32 -10.03
C LEU A 367 -7.37 9.50 -11.22
N ALA A 368 -8.24 8.82 -11.96
CA ALA A 368 -7.84 8.10 -13.16
C ALA A 368 -7.22 9.03 -14.21
N ARG A 369 -7.86 10.18 -14.47
CA ARG A 369 -7.32 11.21 -15.37
C ARG A 369 -5.96 11.73 -14.90
N LEU A 370 -5.78 11.99 -13.60
CA LEU A 370 -4.50 12.46 -13.07
C LEU A 370 -3.40 11.38 -13.24
N ARG A 371 -3.71 10.10 -13.06
CA ARG A 371 -2.78 9.00 -13.32
C ARG A 371 -2.35 8.96 -14.78
N GLU A 372 -3.30 9.03 -15.70
CA GLU A 372 -3.02 9.08 -17.14
C GLU A 372 -2.11 10.27 -17.46
N ILE A 373 -2.38 11.44 -16.88
CA ILE A 373 -1.55 12.63 -17.09
C ILE A 373 -0.14 12.42 -16.53
N VAL A 374 0.02 11.87 -15.32
CA VAL A 374 1.33 11.58 -14.73
C VAL A 374 2.12 10.58 -15.58
N GLU A 375 1.46 9.55 -16.09
CA GLU A 375 2.07 8.56 -16.99
C GLU A 375 2.55 9.22 -18.29
N VAL A 376 1.71 10.05 -18.91
CA VAL A 376 2.06 10.79 -20.12
C VAL A 376 3.18 11.80 -19.86
N LEU A 377 3.16 12.53 -18.75
CA LEU A 377 4.25 13.43 -18.36
C LEU A 377 5.55 12.67 -18.13
N GLY A 378 5.49 11.48 -17.52
CA GLY A 378 6.64 10.60 -17.35
C GLY A 378 7.24 10.16 -18.70
N HIS A 379 6.41 9.88 -19.70
CA HIS A 379 6.87 9.61 -21.06
C HIS A 379 7.51 10.84 -21.73
N LEU A 380 6.95 12.03 -21.53
CA LEU A 380 7.43 13.27 -22.16
C LEU A 380 8.70 13.83 -21.52
N PHE A 381 8.76 13.94 -20.20
CA PHE A 381 9.82 14.66 -19.48
C PHE A 381 10.76 13.78 -18.63
N GLU A 382 10.64 12.45 -18.74
CA GLU A 382 11.16 11.47 -17.76
C GLU A 382 10.40 11.52 -16.43
N PRO A 383 10.32 10.40 -15.68
CA PRO A 383 9.61 10.36 -14.41
C PRO A 383 10.31 11.23 -13.36
N CYS A 384 9.75 12.43 -13.15
CA CYS A 384 10.18 13.38 -12.13
C CYS A 384 8.94 13.86 -11.34
N PRO A 385 8.74 13.40 -10.09
CA PRO A 385 7.59 13.79 -9.28
C PRO A 385 7.45 15.31 -9.10
N VAL A 386 8.57 15.99 -8.82
CA VAL A 386 8.61 17.45 -8.60
C VAL A 386 8.13 18.22 -9.84
N LEU A 387 8.52 17.77 -11.04
CA LEU A 387 8.08 18.38 -12.28
C LEU A 387 6.61 18.07 -12.55
N CYS A 388 6.15 16.85 -12.29
CA CYS A 388 4.75 16.47 -12.44
C CYS A 388 3.85 17.34 -11.55
N ASP A 389 4.19 17.48 -10.27
CA ASP A 389 3.45 18.32 -9.32
C ASP A 389 3.42 19.79 -9.79
N PHE A 390 4.57 20.30 -10.24
CA PHE A 390 4.65 21.65 -10.80
C PHE A 390 3.73 21.85 -12.01
N VAL A 391 3.71 20.89 -12.95
CA VAL A 391 2.86 20.96 -14.15
C VAL A 391 1.39 20.84 -13.78
N ILE A 392 1.04 19.96 -12.85
CA ILE A 392 -0.33 19.78 -12.39
C ILE A 392 -0.87 21.07 -11.76
N ASP A 393 -0.10 21.67 -10.85
CA ASP A 393 -0.54 22.85 -10.11
C ASP A 393 -0.52 24.14 -10.95
N ASN A 394 0.43 24.29 -11.88
CA ASN A 394 0.68 25.56 -12.56
C ASN A 394 0.27 25.60 -14.04
N VAL A 395 0.07 24.45 -14.69
CA VAL A 395 -0.19 24.36 -16.14
C VAL A 395 -1.56 23.75 -16.44
N LEU A 396 -1.94 22.66 -15.76
CA LEU A 396 -3.20 21.96 -16.04
C LEU A 396 -4.47 22.70 -15.62
N ASN A 397 -4.33 23.79 -14.86
CA ASN A 397 -5.44 24.69 -14.54
C ASN A 397 -5.89 25.54 -15.75
N GLU A 398 -5.08 25.62 -16.80
CA GLU A 398 -5.41 26.31 -18.05
C GLU A 398 -5.83 25.28 -19.13
N PRO A 399 -6.79 25.59 -20.02
CA PRO A 399 -7.19 24.67 -21.09
C PRO A 399 -6.01 24.45 -22.05
N VAL A 400 -5.72 23.18 -22.38
CA VAL A 400 -4.61 22.79 -23.26
C VAL A 400 -5.12 21.91 -24.39
N ASP A 401 -4.96 22.37 -25.63
CA ASP A 401 -5.52 21.73 -26.82
C ASP A 401 -4.56 20.72 -27.50
N SER A 402 -3.27 20.74 -27.15
CA SER A 402 -2.26 19.85 -27.75
C SER A 402 -1.10 19.58 -26.79
N TYR A 403 -0.42 18.44 -26.94
CA TYR A 403 0.81 18.15 -26.19
C TYR A 403 1.90 19.20 -26.44
N THR A 404 1.99 19.76 -27.64
CA THR A 404 2.91 20.86 -27.95
C THR A 404 2.59 22.13 -27.15
N ALA A 405 1.30 22.47 -27.01
CA ALA A 405 0.88 23.59 -26.17
C ALA A 405 1.16 23.32 -24.69
N LEU A 406 0.95 22.08 -24.23
CA LEU A 406 1.28 21.66 -22.85
C LEU A 406 2.77 21.90 -22.54
N ILE A 407 3.65 21.45 -23.43
CA ILE A 407 5.10 21.54 -23.24
C ILE A 407 5.58 22.99 -23.31
N GLU A 408 5.08 23.79 -24.25
CA GLU A 408 5.46 25.22 -24.33
C GLU A 408 4.92 26.04 -23.16
N ASN A 409 3.72 25.75 -22.66
CA ASN A 409 3.20 26.39 -21.45
C ASN A 409 4.01 25.98 -20.22
N THR A 410 4.39 24.71 -20.13
CA THR A 410 5.30 24.20 -19.09
C THR A 410 6.65 24.94 -19.15
N ARG A 411 7.24 25.08 -20.34
CA ARG A 411 8.49 25.84 -20.55
C ARG A 411 8.36 27.26 -20.02
N LYS A 412 7.29 27.98 -20.39
CA LYS A 412 7.06 29.37 -19.94
C LYS A 412 6.97 29.46 -18.42
N LYS A 413 6.22 28.56 -17.78
CA LYS A 413 6.04 28.55 -16.31
C LYS A 413 7.34 28.17 -15.58
N LEU A 414 8.10 27.20 -16.08
CA LEU A 414 9.42 26.82 -15.51
C LEU A 414 10.43 27.96 -15.58
N LEU A 415 10.47 28.68 -16.71
CA LEU A 415 11.35 29.84 -16.87
C LEU A 415 10.93 31.00 -15.94
N ALA A 416 9.63 31.24 -15.80
CA ALA A 416 9.11 32.23 -14.84
C ALA A 416 9.46 31.84 -13.39
N PHE A 417 9.32 30.56 -13.04
CA PHE A 417 9.68 30.02 -11.73
C PHE A 417 11.18 30.19 -11.44
N LEU A 418 12.05 29.94 -12.44
CA LEU A 418 13.49 30.17 -12.32
C LEU A 418 13.82 31.63 -12.00
N ILE A 419 13.23 32.58 -12.75
CA ILE A 419 13.45 34.02 -12.55
C ILE A 419 13.02 34.44 -11.14
N GLN A 420 11.89 33.91 -10.67
CA GLN A 420 11.39 34.21 -9.32
C GLN A 420 12.31 33.63 -8.23
N GLU A 421 12.81 32.42 -8.39
CA GLU A 421 13.72 31.78 -7.42
C GLU A 421 15.11 32.43 -7.39
N GLU A 422 15.64 32.87 -8.53
CA GLU A 422 16.92 33.59 -8.61
C GLU A 422 16.89 34.97 -7.92
N SER A 423 15.70 35.54 -7.71
CA SER A 423 15.52 36.77 -6.93
C SER A 423 15.55 36.57 -5.41
N LYS A 424 15.51 35.31 -4.93
CA LYS A 424 15.53 34.96 -3.50
C LYS A 424 16.97 34.69 -3.02
N SER A 425 17.21 34.91 -1.72
CA SER A 425 18.53 34.71 -1.10
C SER A 425 18.99 33.25 -1.06
N THR A 426 18.06 32.30 -1.12
CA THR A 426 18.33 30.86 -1.19
C THR A 426 17.49 30.26 -2.31
N VAL A 427 18.13 29.65 -3.30
CA VAL A 427 17.46 29.00 -4.43
C VAL A 427 16.93 27.63 -4.00
N SER A 428 15.67 27.32 -4.31
CA SER A 428 15.07 26.01 -4.01
C SER A 428 15.87 24.83 -4.58
N SER A 429 15.96 23.75 -3.81
CA SER A 429 16.49 22.45 -4.24
C SER A 429 15.68 21.84 -5.39
N ASP A 430 14.44 22.26 -5.59
CA ASP A 430 13.52 21.71 -6.59
C ASP A 430 14.05 21.90 -8.01
N ILE A 431 14.69 23.04 -8.31
CA ILE A 431 15.29 23.30 -9.63
C ILE A 431 16.38 22.28 -9.93
N ALA A 432 17.25 22.00 -8.94
CA ALA A 432 18.29 21.00 -9.08
C ALA A 432 17.70 19.59 -9.20
N HIS A 433 16.64 19.28 -8.45
CA HIS A 433 15.94 17.98 -8.52
C HIS A 433 15.29 17.74 -9.89
N ILE A 434 14.65 18.76 -10.49
CA ILE A 434 14.03 18.66 -11.82
C ILE A 434 15.12 18.41 -12.87
N ILE A 435 16.19 19.21 -12.88
CA ILE A 435 17.27 19.07 -13.88
C ILE A 435 18.01 17.74 -13.71
N SER A 436 18.28 17.34 -12.46
CA SER A 436 18.99 16.10 -12.16
C SER A 436 18.14 14.83 -12.32
N ALA A 437 16.84 14.94 -12.53
CA ALA A 437 16.00 13.78 -12.85
C ALA A 437 16.37 13.15 -14.21
N HIS A 438 16.93 13.95 -15.14
CA HIS A 438 17.41 13.42 -16.42
C HIS A 438 18.60 12.45 -16.24
N PRO A 439 18.66 11.39 -17.06
CA PRO A 439 19.75 10.43 -16.99
C PRO A 439 21.06 11.01 -17.49
N ARG A 440 22.18 10.49 -16.96
CA ARG A 440 23.53 10.85 -17.44
C ARG A 440 23.71 10.42 -18.89
N LEU A 441 24.47 11.21 -19.64
CA LEU A 441 24.96 10.85 -20.96
C LEU A 441 26.11 9.84 -20.83
N GLY A 442 25.96 8.63 -21.37
CA GLY A 442 27.11 7.77 -21.71
C GLY A 442 27.24 6.41 -21.04
N PRO A 443 26.86 6.16 -19.77
CA PRO A 443 26.92 4.78 -19.25
C PRO A 443 25.85 4.46 -18.19
N SER A 444 24.74 3.82 -18.60
CA SER A 444 23.89 3.02 -17.70
C SER A 444 22.80 2.34 -18.54
N LYS A 445 23.03 1.13 -19.04
CA LYS A 445 21.96 0.36 -19.72
C LYS A 445 20.86 -0.09 -18.74
N ASP A 446 21.16 -0.21 -17.46
CA ASP A 446 20.30 -0.90 -16.49
C ASP A 446 19.21 -0.01 -15.83
N LYS A 447 19.12 1.29 -16.16
CA LYS A 447 18.12 2.23 -15.58
C LYS A 447 17.60 3.31 -16.55
N LEU A 448 17.76 3.15 -17.87
CA LEU A 448 17.24 4.12 -18.84
C LEU A 448 15.82 3.75 -19.27
N SER A 449 14.92 4.73 -19.40
CA SER A 449 13.64 4.53 -20.06
C SER A 449 13.85 4.11 -21.53
N SER A 450 12.86 3.43 -22.13
CA SER A 450 12.94 2.97 -23.53
C SER A 450 13.20 4.12 -24.52
N HIS A 451 12.70 5.32 -24.19
CA HIS A 451 12.87 6.55 -24.96
C HIS A 451 14.29 7.12 -24.79
N SER A 452 14.77 7.27 -23.54
CA SER A 452 16.14 7.71 -23.27
C SER A 452 17.20 6.79 -23.89
N SER A 453 16.98 5.47 -23.84
CA SER A 453 17.85 4.49 -24.51
C SER A 453 17.90 4.74 -26.03
N SER A 454 16.76 5.02 -26.66
CA SER A 454 16.67 5.27 -28.11
C SER A 454 17.29 6.60 -28.54
N GLU A 455 17.19 7.64 -27.70
CA GLU A 455 17.83 8.95 -27.93
C GLU A 455 19.36 8.83 -27.90
N GLN A 456 19.90 8.00 -26.99
CA GLN A 456 21.33 7.81 -26.83
C GLN A 456 21.93 6.74 -27.78
N LYS A 457 21.13 6.03 -28.60
CA LYS A 457 21.63 5.04 -29.57
C LYS A 457 22.60 5.63 -30.60
N SER A 458 22.36 6.89 -30.99
CA SER A 458 23.22 7.62 -31.93
C SER A 458 24.61 7.97 -31.36
N LEU A 459 24.82 7.77 -30.06
CA LEU A 459 26.07 8.07 -29.34
C LEU A 459 26.97 6.85 -29.12
N ALA A 460 26.68 5.71 -29.77
CA ALA A 460 27.55 4.54 -29.76
C ALA A 460 28.88 4.89 -30.45
N GLY A 461 29.94 5.07 -29.64
CA GLY A 461 31.26 5.50 -30.09
C GLY A 461 32.38 4.65 -29.48
N SER A 462 33.63 5.03 -29.75
CA SER A 462 34.82 4.35 -29.24
C SER A 462 34.90 4.36 -27.71
N GLU A 463 35.57 3.37 -27.12
CA GLU A 463 35.75 3.26 -25.66
C GLU A 463 36.52 4.48 -25.07
N GLU A 464 37.35 5.11 -25.88
CA GLU A 464 38.10 6.32 -25.51
C GLU A 464 37.19 7.56 -25.39
N GLU A 465 36.23 7.74 -26.31
CA GLU A 465 35.22 8.79 -26.23
C GLU A 465 34.20 8.55 -25.09
N ALA A 466 33.96 7.29 -24.75
CA ALA A 466 33.22 6.90 -23.54
C ALA A 466 33.88 7.43 -22.29
N ARG A 467 35.19 7.22 -22.16
CA ARG A 467 35.98 7.69 -21.03
C ARG A 467 36.06 9.21 -20.96
N LYS A 468 36.31 9.89 -22.08
CA LYS A 468 36.36 11.37 -22.15
C LYS A 468 35.02 12.00 -21.72
N LEU A 469 33.89 11.44 -22.15
CA LEU A 469 32.58 11.94 -21.74
C LEU A 469 32.32 11.72 -20.24
N ALA A 470 32.76 10.60 -19.67
CA ALA A 470 32.64 10.35 -18.24
C ALA A 470 33.48 11.34 -17.41
N GLU A 471 34.71 11.64 -17.85
CA GLU A 471 35.56 12.65 -17.24
C GLU A 471 34.94 14.06 -17.33
N LEU A 472 34.35 14.41 -18.47
CA LEU A 472 33.65 15.70 -18.64
C LEU A 472 32.38 15.82 -17.80
N ASN A 473 31.58 14.76 -17.69
CA ASN A 473 30.42 14.72 -16.79
C ASN A 473 30.85 14.94 -15.32
N ALA A 474 31.93 14.28 -14.88
CA ALA A 474 32.46 14.47 -13.54
C ALA A 474 32.96 15.90 -13.31
N ARG A 475 33.61 16.50 -14.32
CA ARG A 475 34.03 17.91 -14.28
C ARG A 475 32.83 18.84 -14.21
N TYR A 476 31.79 18.60 -14.99
CA TYR A 476 30.54 19.38 -14.97
C TYR A 476 29.87 19.32 -13.59
N GLU A 477 29.67 18.13 -13.02
CA GLU A 477 29.03 17.97 -11.70
C GLU A 477 29.86 18.61 -10.57
N LYS A 478 31.20 18.71 -10.74
CA LYS A 478 32.08 19.43 -9.81
C LYS A 478 31.95 20.95 -9.94
N THR A 479 31.78 21.47 -11.15
CA THR A 479 31.59 22.91 -11.41
C THR A 479 30.20 23.36 -10.97
N PHE A 480 29.17 22.56 -11.23
CA PHE A 480 27.77 22.85 -10.91
C PHE A 480 27.19 21.79 -9.96
N PRO A 481 27.40 21.94 -8.64
CA PRO A 481 26.96 20.93 -7.68
C PRO A 481 25.43 20.79 -7.69
N GLY A 482 24.95 19.54 -7.83
CA GLY A 482 23.53 19.20 -7.86
C GLY A 482 22.86 19.27 -9.24
N LEU A 483 23.53 19.77 -10.27
CA LEU A 483 23.02 19.75 -11.65
C LEU A 483 23.57 18.57 -12.44
N ARG A 484 22.79 18.11 -13.43
CA ARG A 484 23.25 17.20 -14.48
C ARG A 484 23.28 17.93 -15.80
N TYR A 485 24.20 17.53 -16.68
CA TYR A 485 24.27 18.10 -18.02
C TYR A 485 23.11 17.56 -18.87
N VAL A 486 22.24 18.46 -19.32
CA VAL A 486 21.08 18.15 -20.17
C VAL A 486 21.23 18.88 -21.49
N VAL A 487 21.17 18.12 -22.59
CA VAL A 487 21.22 18.67 -23.95
C VAL A 487 20.37 17.83 -24.89
N PHE A 488 19.71 18.49 -25.84
CA PHE A 488 18.99 17.82 -26.91
C PHE A 488 19.98 17.32 -27.99
N VAL A 489 20.07 16.00 -28.15
CA VAL A 489 21.07 15.35 -29.02
C VAL A 489 20.75 15.51 -30.51
N ASN A 490 19.49 15.38 -30.94
CA ASN A 490 19.00 15.60 -32.32
C ASN A 490 19.96 15.19 -33.46
N GLY A 491 20.62 14.04 -33.36
CA GLY A 491 21.58 13.56 -34.38
C GLY A 491 22.92 14.31 -34.42
N ARG A 492 23.23 15.17 -33.45
CA ARG A 492 24.54 15.82 -33.27
C ARG A 492 25.60 14.79 -32.92
N SER A 493 26.80 14.98 -33.46
CA SER A 493 27.95 14.14 -33.13
C SER A 493 28.36 14.29 -31.66
N ARG A 494 28.99 13.24 -31.11
CA ARG A 494 29.48 13.22 -29.73
C ARG A 494 30.51 14.33 -29.49
N GLU A 495 31.36 14.63 -30.47
CA GLU A 495 32.35 15.71 -30.41
C GLU A 495 31.67 17.08 -30.28
N THR A 496 30.60 17.33 -31.02
CA THR A 496 29.81 18.57 -30.93
C THR A 496 29.21 18.74 -29.54
N ILE A 497 28.71 17.65 -28.95
CA ILE A 497 28.15 17.65 -27.59
C ILE A 497 29.25 17.88 -26.54
N MET A 498 30.40 17.22 -26.66
CA MET A 498 31.52 17.44 -25.75
C MET A 498 32.03 18.89 -25.83
N LYS A 499 32.13 19.47 -27.03
CA LYS A 499 32.50 20.86 -27.21
C LYS A 499 31.50 21.80 -26.53
N ASN A 500 30.20 21.58 -26.72
CA ASN A 500 29.16 22.36 -26.04
C ASN A 500 29.24 22.23 -24.51
N MET A 501 29.50 21.02 -23.99
CA MET A 501 29.68 20.79 -22.56
C MET A 501 30.90 21.55 -22.02
N ILE A 502 32.03 21.54 -22.75
CA ILE A 502 33.24 22.28 -22.38
C ILE A 502 32.96 23.79 -22.34
N GLU A 503 32.34 24.35 -23.38
CA GLU A 503 32.00 25.78 -23.44
C GLU A 503 31.12 26.22 -22.27
N ARG A 504 30.15 25.39 -21.85
CA ARG A 504 29.30 25.64 -20.68
C ARG A 504 30.05 25.58 -19.36
N ILE A 505 30.96 24.62 -19.21
CA ILE A 505 31.84 24.51 -18.04
C ILE A 505 32.75 25.75 -17.93
N GLU A 506 33.30 26.22 -19.05
CA GLU A 506 34.18 27.39 -19.11
C GLU A 506 33.43 28.69 -18.83
N ARG A 507 32.17 28.80 -19.28
CA ARG A 507 31.29 29.95 -18.99
C ARG A 507 31.02 30.12 -17.50
N ASN A 508 30.99 29.02 -16.73
CA ASN A 508 30.84 28.99 -15.27
C ASN A 508 29.68 29.85 -14.71
N ASP A 509 28.57 29.94 -15.45
CA ASP A 509 27.36 30.66 -15.07
C ASP A 509 26.23 29.67 -14.77
N ILE A 510 25.87 29.56 -13.49
CA ILE A 510 24.87 28.60 -13.01
C ILE A 510 23.44 28.99 -13.42
N GLY A 511 23.13 30.28 -13.55
CA GLY A 511 21.78 30.74 -13.93
C GLY A 511 21.52 30.47 -15.42
N ALA A 512 22.50 30.79 -16.26
CA ALA A 512 22.46 30.44 -17.68
C ALA A 512 22.34 28.93 -17.90
N GLU A 513 23.06 28.11 -17.11
CA GLU A 513 23.00 26.66 -17.24
C GLU A 513 21.62 26.09 -16.86
N ARG A 514 21.01 26.58 -15.77
CA ARG A 514 19.65 26.16 -15.38
C ARG A 514 18.61 26.48 -16.46
N LYS A 515 18.71 27.68 -17.05
CA LYS A 515 17.84 28.11 -18.14
C LYS A 515 18.00 27.22 -19.38
N GLU A 516 19.24 26.93 -19.77
CA GLU A 516 19.52 26.07 -20.91
C GLU A 516 19.10 24.61 -20.67
N ALA A 517 19.25 24.11 -19.44
CA ALA A 517 18.77 22.79 -19.06
C ALA A 517 17.24 22.69 -19.23
N PHE A 518 16.45 23.63 -18.67
CA PHE A 518 14.99 23.60 -18.82
C PHE A 518 14.53 23.69 -20.28
N ASN A 519 15.20 24.50 -21.10
CA ASN A 519 14.90 24.55 -22.53
C ASN A 519 15.19 23.22 -23.23
N ALA A 520 16.34 22.62 -22.96
CA ALA A 520 16.73 21.33 -23.51
C ALA A 520 15.75 20.21 -23.09
N MET A 521 15.28 20.20 -21.83
CA MET A 521 14.27 19.26 -21.36
C MET A 521 12.97 19.37 -22.18
N CYS A 522 12.50 20.60 -22.41
CA CYS A 522 11.29 20.84 -23.20
C CYS A 522 11.48 20.47 -24.69
N ASP A 523 12.67 20.72 -25.26
CA ASP A 523 12.97 20.32 -26.64
C ASP A 523 12.97 18.80 -26.82
N ILE A 524 13.51 18.07 -25.85
CA ILE A 524 13.44 16.60 -25.79
C ILE A 524 11.97 16.15 -25.72
N ALA A 525 11.16 16.75 -24.85
CA ALA A 525 9.75 16.44 -24.73
C ALA A 525 8.97 16.70 -26.03
N LEU A 526 9.27 17.79 -26.75
CA LEU A 526 8.66 18.10 -28.06
C LEU A 526 9.03 17.07 -29.14
N ASP A 527 10.26 16.57 -29.12
CA ASP A 527 10.70 15.50 -30.02
C ASP A 527 9.99 14.16 -29.71
N ARG A 528 9.82 13.83 -28.43
CA ARG A 528 9.05 12.66 -27.99
C ARG A 528 7.58 12.74 -28.38
N ALA A 529 6.95 13.89 -28.14
CA ALA A 529 5.56 14.13 -28.55
C ALA A 529 5.36 13.95 -30.06
N ARG A 530 6.32 14.39 -30.89
CA ARG A 530 6.29 14.17 -32.35
C ARG A 530 6.42 12.68 -32.71
N LYS A 531 7.34 11.96 -32.07
CA LYS A 531 7.57 10.52 -32.31
C LYS A 531 6.39 9.64 -31.89
N LEU A 532 5.67 10.04 -30.84
CA LEU A 532 4.49 9.33 -30.33
C LEU A 532 3.23 9.55 -31.18
N GLY A 533 3.29 10.36 -32.24
CA GLY A 533 2.15 10.56 -33.16
C GLY A 533 0.96 11.26 -32.49
N ALA A 534 1.23 12.18 -31.57
CA ALA A 534 0.30 12.54 -30.51
C ALA A 534 -0.86 13.44 -30.98
N LYS A 535 -2.08 12.90 -30.97
CA LYS A 535 -3.31 13.67 -30.68
C LYS A 535 -3.73 13.30 -29.24
N LEU A 536 -3.99 14.33 -28.42
CA LEU A 536 -4.53 14.19 -27.06
C LEU A 536 -5.89 13.50 -27.10
#